data_AF-A0A2E0S2Y5-F1
#
_entry.id   AF-A0A2E0S2Y5-F1
#
_cell.length_a   1.000
_cell.length_b   1.000
_cell.length_c   1.000
_cell.angle_alpha   90.00
_cell.angle_beta   90.00
_cell.angle_gamma   90.00
#
_symmetry.space_group_name_H-M   'P 1'
#
loop_
_entity.id
_entity.type
_entity.pdbx_description
1 polymer ?
#
loop_
_entity_poly.entity_id
_entity_poly.type
_entity_poly.pdbx_seq_one_letter_code
_entity_poly.pdbx_strand_id
1 'polypeptide(L)'
;MTIDFYITFDTEGLGDRFILVSTILNIMNKFNCDAVVHFIEDSLIITSNEVGLGLPTNIDNVEHVSDVHPHKDNWYHKFFKKLKGIFLMAGIDGFTFRKISKKKLYEDFYEIVDFFHFKRPKNKITTNILKNKIFTQGTYQGPGFLLGSWMKSSVRKNVFLQAYRKVWKEGLYWPIDFSPKEKEKNVCYMLYRSGEQQSEYKNISEQENLKIKTLMKTFPEITFFSLEHNNYSKNVEILSKSHFIFATEGMWTHLSRAMNINTVAYSKDPVTSQEINDQGHYSSLSFDEYLKKIKSLLMGI
;
A
#
# COMPACT_ATOMS: atom_id res chain seq x y z
N MET A 1 -6.05 24.20 13.42
CA MET A 1 -6.31 23.85 12.00
C MET A 1 -6.70 22.39 11.96
N THR A 2 -7.63 22.02 11.07
CA THR A 2 -8.11 20.64 10.94
C THR A 2 -8.12 20.25 9.46
N ILE A 3 -7.69 19.03 9.14
CA ILE A 3 -7.67 18.50 7.77
C ILE A 3 -8.60 17.29 7.68
N ASP A 4 -9.48 17.30 6.69
CA ASP A 4 -10.37 16.18 6.38
C ASP A 4 -9.73 15.22 5.36
N PHE A 5 -9.70 13.92 5.68
CA PHE A 5 -9.25 12.84 4.82
C PHE A 5 -10.42 11.94 4.43
N TYR A 6 -10.51 11.56 3.17
CA TYR A 6 -11.55 10.67 2.63
C TYR A 6 -10.87 9.42 2.08
N ILE A 7 -11.19 8.27 2.66
CA ILE A 7 -10.46 7.03 2.36
C ILE A 7 -11.42 5.86 2.15
N THR A 8 -11.04 5.00 1.21
CA THR A 8 -11.71 3.75 0.84
C THR A 8 -10.71 2.61 0.99
N PHE A 9 -11.00 1.57 1.77
CA PHE A 9 -10.07 0.44 1.99
C PHE A 9 -10.33 -0.78 1.11
N ASP A 10 -11.27 -0.67 0.18
CA ASP A 10 -11.85 -1.81 -0.54
C ASP A 10 -10.94 -2.44 -1.61
N THR A 11 -9.77 -1.85 -1.91
CA THR A 11 -8.94 -2.29 -3.05
C THR A 11 -7.46 -2.52 -2.74
N GLU A 12 -7.05 -2.38 -1.49
CA GLU A 12 -5.63 -2.20 -1.16
C GLU A 12 -5.06 -3.30 -0.26
N GLY A 13 -3.86 -3.76 -0.62
CA GLY A 13 -3.08 -4.72 0.16
C GLY A 13 -2.58 -4.09 1.47
N LEU A 14 -2.07 -4.91 2.40
CA LEU A 14 -1.53 -4.43 3.68
C LEU A 14 -0.44 -3.34 3.52
N GLY A 15 0.33 -3.39 2.44
CA GLY A 15 1.37 -2.41 2.14
C GLY A 15 0.82 -1.02 1.78
N ASP A 16 -0.19 -0.96 0.92
CA ASP A 16 -0.79 0.32 0.51
C ASP A 16 -1.44 1.01 1.71
N ARG A 17 -2.11 0.24 2.57
CA ARG A 17 -2.68 0.73 3.83
C ARG A 17 -1.61 1.31 4.76
N PHE A 18 -0.49 0.60 4.90
CA PHE A 18 0.65 1.08 5.70
C PHE A 18 1.17 2.42 5.19
N ILE A 19 1.36 2.55 3.87
CA ILE A 19 1.83 3.78 3.22
C ILE A 19 0.81 4.92 3.39
N LEU A 20 -0.47 4.64 3.21
CA LEU A 20 -1.54 5.63 3.33
C LEU A 20 -1.59 6.21 4.74
N VAL A 21 -1.61 5.35 5.76
CA VAL A 21 -1.68 5.76 7.17
C VAL A 21 -0.44 6.56 7.53
N SER A 22 0.75 6.07 7.16
CA SER A 22 2.02 6.79 7.32
C SER A 22 2.00 8.17 6.66
N THR A 23 1.42 8.28 5.46
CA THR A 23 1.29 9.55 4.73
C THR A 23 0.37 10.53 5.48
N ILE A 24 -0.79 10.08 5.95
CA ILE A 24 -1.74 10.90 6.71
C ILE A 24 -1.08 11.45 7.98
N LEU A 25 -0.40 10.59 8.75
CA LEU A 25 0.27 10.98 10.00
C LEU A 25 1.42 11.98 9.74
N ASN A 26 2.19 11.77 8.67
CA ASN A 26 3.23 12.73 8.26
C ASN A 26 2.66 14.10 7.87
N ILE A 27 1.52 14.14 7.16
CA ILE A 27 0.83 15.39 6.84
C ILE A 27 0.42 16.10 8.13
N MET A 28 -0.25 15.38 9.04
CA MET A 28 -0.69 15.96 10.32
C MET A 28 0.47 16.59 11.09
N ASN A 29 1.60 15.88 11.18
CA ASN A 29 2.79 16.36 11.87
C ASN A 29 3.42 17.58 11.19
N LYS A 30 3.55 17.56 9.85
CA LYS A 30 4.10 18.68 9.06
C LYS A 30 3.31 19.97 9.29
N PHE A 31 2.00 19.85 9.42
CA PHE A 31 1.09 20.98 9.60
C PHE A 31 0.69 21.25 11.05
N ASN A 32 1.18 20.44 11.99
CA ASN A 32 0.82 20.48 13.41
C ASN A 32 -0.70 20.65 13.62
N CYS A 33 -1.48 19.75 13.03
CA CYS A 33 -2.93 19.90 12.93
C CYS A 33 -3.70 18.65 13.35
N ASP A 34 -4.95 18.86 13.77
CA ASP A 34 -5.91 17.77 13.98
C ASP A 34 -6.41 17.23 12.63
N ALA A 35 -6.96 16.03 12.65
CA ALA A 35 -7.54 15.40 11.46
C ALA A 35 -8.96 14.89 11.71
N VAL A 36 -9.76 14.93 10.65
CA VAL A 36 -11.01 14.16 10.57
C VAL A 36 -10.84 13.14 9.46
N VAL A 37 -10.91 11.85 9.79
CA VAL A 37 -10.79 10.75 8.83
C VAL A 37 -12.17 10.19 8.56
N HIS A 38 -12.58 10.22 7.30
CA HIS A 38 -13.87 9.74 6.84
C HIS A 38 -13.67 8.43 6.09
N PHE A 39 -14.02 7.32 6.73
CA PHE A 39 -14.10 6.00 6.10
C PHE A 39 -15.36 5.93 5.23
N ILE A 40 -15.21 5.53 3.97
CA ILE A 40 -16.33 5.39 3.04
C ILE A 40 -16.65 3.91 2.88
N GLU A 41 -17.78 3.46 3.45
CA GLU A 41 -18.20 2.04 3.44
C GLU A 41 -18.86 1.61 2.11
N ASP A 42 -19.59 2.53 1.47
CA ASP A 42 -20.26 2.29 0.21
C ASP A 42 -20.08 3.52 -0.68
N SER A 43 -19.31 3.35 -1.76
CA SER A 43 -19.11 4.40 -2.76
C SER A 43 -19.68 4.00 -4.10
N LEU A 44 -20.37 4.96 -4.73
CA LEU A 44 -20.62 4.90 -6.16
C LEU A 44 -19.64 5.84 -6.85
N ILE A 45 -18.77 5.26 -7.67
CA ILE A 45 -17.84 6.02 -8.49
C ILE A 45 -18.47 6.11 -9.88
N ILE A 46 -18.65 7.35 -10.34
CA ILE A 46 -19.11 7.66 -11.69
C ILE A 46 -17.89 8.12 -12.48
N THR A 47 -17.43 7.27 -13.40
CA THR A 47 -16.33 7.57 -14.32
C THR A 47 -16.87 7.89 -15.70
N SER A 48 -16.52 9.06 -16.25
CA SER A 48 -16.71 9.34 -17.68
C SER A 48 -15.56 8.71 -18.45
N ASN A 49 -15.85 7.88 -19.43
CA ASN A 49 -14.86 7.55 -20.44
C ASN A 49 -14.61 8.83 -21.24
N GLU A 50 -13.49 9.52 -20.98
CA GLU A 50 -13.02 10.51 -21.95
C GLU A 50 -12.74 9.76 -23.26
N VAL A 51 -13.47 10.13 -24.31
CA VAL A 51 -13.11 9.81 -25.69
C VAL A 51 -11.75 10.47 -25.92
N GLY A 52 -10.69 9.66 -25.80
CA GLY A 52 -9.33 10.12 -25.99
C GLY A 52 -9.16 10.69 -27.40
N LEU A 53 -8.69 11.93 -27.49
CA LEU A 53 -7.96 12.38 -28.66
C LEU A 53 -6.65 11.59 -28.71
N GLY A 54 -6.70 10.46 -29.43
CA GLY A 54 -5.58 9.77 -30.07
C GLY A 54 -4.48 9.26 -29.14
N LEU A 55 -4.54 7.97 -28.81
CA LEU A 55 -3.45 7.00 -29.01
C LEU A 55 -4.03 5.58 -28.80
N PRO A 56 -3.73 4.60 -29.67
CA PRO A 56 -4.38 3.30 -29.64
C PRO A 56 -3.70 2.40 -28.60
N THR A 57 -4.44 1.95 -27.60
CA THR A 57 -4.08 0.76 -26.83
C THR A 57 -5.23 -0.22 -26.93
N ASN A 58 -5.03 -1.28 -27.70
CA ASN A 58 -5.85 -2.49 -27.67
C ASN A 58 -6.00 -2.95 -26.22
N ILE A 59 -7.21 -2.78 -25.68
CA ILE A 59 -7.68 -3.55 -24.53
C ILE A 59 -8.84 -4.37 -25.08
N ASP A 60 -8.49 -5.46 -25.75
CA ASP A 60 -9.42 -6.58 -25.85
C ASP A 60 -9.57 -7.17 -24.44
N ASN A 61 -10.82 -7.47 -24.10
CA ASN A 61 -11.35 -7.97 -22.81
C ASN A 61 -11.90 -6.90 -21.87
N VAL A 62 -12.88 -6.12 -22.34
CA VAL A 62 -14.00 -5.71 -21.49
C VAL A 62 -14.98 -6.89 -21.44
N GLU A 63 -14.97 -7.65 -20.35
CA GLU A 63 -16.11 -8.53 -20.07
C GLU A 63 -17.37 -7.66 -19.94
N HIS A 64 -18.28 -7.82 -20.89
CA HIS A 64 -19.66 -7.38 -20.74
C HIS A 64 -20.23 -8.06 -19.50
N VAL A 65 -20.37 -7.31 -18.41
CA VAL A 65 -21.15 -7.76 -17.24
C VAL A 65 -22.61 -7.79 -17.67
N SER A 66 -23.02 -8.94 -18.21
CA SER A 66 -24.43 -9.31 -18.39
C SER A 66 -25.03 -9.68 -17.04
N ASP A 67 -26.18 -9.07 -16.78
CA ASP A 67 -27.25 -9.50 -15.89
C ASP A 67 -26.87 -10.09 -14.53
N VAL A 68 -26.72 -9.20 -13.54
CA VAL A 68 -26.89 -9.56 -12.13
C VAL A 68 -28.38 -9.67 -11.83
N HIS A 69 -28.83 -10.89 -11.54
CA HIS A 69 -30.20 -11.19 -11.10
C HIS A 69 -30.66 -10.28 -9.95
N PRO A 70 -31.90 -9.76 -10.01
CA PRO A 70 -32.41 -8.84 -9.02
C PRO A 70 -32.94 -9.62 -7.82
N HIS A 71 -32.46 -9.36 -6.61
CA HIS A 71 -33.36 -9.26 -5.44
C HIS A 71 -32.70 -8.59 -4.23
N LYS A 72 -33.52 -7.72 -3.61
CA LYS A 72 -33.41 -7.02 -2.31
C LYS A 72 -32.45 -5.81 -2.24
N ASP A 73 -32.80 -4.76 -3.00
CA ASP A 73 -33.08 -3.40 -2.49
C ASP A 73 -33.47 -2.47 -3.65
N ASN A 74 -34.79 -2.30 -3.83
CA ASN A 74 -35.42 -1.76 -5.05
C ASN A 74 -35.23 -0.24 -5.25
N TRP A 75 -34.65 0.46 -4.28
CA TRP A 75 -34.34 1.89 -4.43
C TRP A 75 -33.11 2.11 -5.31
N TYR A 76 -32.05 1.32 -5.14
CA TYR A 76 -30.81 1.48 -5.90
C TYR A 76 -31.02 1.28 -7.40
N HIS A 77 -31.72 0.21 -7.80
CA HIS A 77 -31.98 -0.06 -9.22
C HIS A 77 -32.84 1.06 -9.86
N LYS A 78 -33.85 1.56 -9.15
CA LYS A 78 -34.65 2.72 -9.59
C LYS A 78 -33.82 4.00 -9.68
N PHE A 79 -32.91 4.23 -8.72
CA PHE A 79 -31.99 5.36 -8.70
C PHE A 79 -31.00 5.31 -9.86
N PHE A 80 -30.41 4.15 -10.16
CA PHE A 80 -29.53 3.93 -11.31
C PHE A 80 -30.24 4.14 -12.64
N LYS A 81 -31.46 3.60 -12.79
CA LYS A 81 -32.26 3.77 -14.01
C LYS A 81 -32.60 5.24 -14.24
N LYS A 82 -32.91 5.99 -13.16
CA LYS A 82 -33.19 7.42 -13.21
C LYS A 82 -31.94 8.26 -13.52
N LEU A 83 -30.80 7.97 -12.89
CA LEU A 83 -29.53 8.64 -13.16
C LEU A 83 -29.02 8.40 -14.58
N LYS A 84 -29.07 7.14 -15.05
CA LYS A 84 -28.72 6.80 -16.44
C LYS A 84 -29.58 7.57 -17.43
N GLY A 85 -30.89 7.70 -17.17
CA GLY A 85 -31.79 8.53 -17.97
C GLY A 85 -31.43 10.02 -17.96
N ILE A 86 -31.03 10.57 -16.81
CA ILE A 86 -30.59 11.97 -16.70
C ILE A 86 -29.29 12.22 -17.49
N PHE A 87 -28.30 11.32 -17.41
CA PHE A 87 -27.03 11.46 -18.14
C PHE A 87 -27.20 11.30 -19.66
N LEU A 88 -28.05 10.36 -20.10
CA LEU A 88 -28.44 10.22 -21.51
C LEU A 88 -29.15 11.48 -22.03
N MET A 89 -30.08 12.05 -21.25
CA MET A 89 -30.76 13.31 -21.63
C MET A 89 -29.82 14.53 -21.64
N ALA A 90 -28.71 14.48 -20.90
CA ALA A 90 -27.68 15.51 -20.92
C ALA A 90 -26.65 15.33 -22.06
N GLY A 91 -26.84 14.34 -22.94
CA GLY A 91 -25.94 14.06 -24.07
C GLY A 91 -24.57 13.54 -23.65
N ILE A 92 -24.45 12.98 -22.45
CA ILE A 92 -23.17 12.51 -21.92
C ILE A 92 -23.12 10.98 -22.03
N ASP A 93 -22.43 10.51 -23.06
CA ASP A 93 -22.22 9.08 -23.35
C ASP A 93 -20.96 8.53 -22.65
N GLY A 94 -20.92 7.21 -22.43
CA GLY A 94 -19.70 6.51 -22.01
C GLY A 94 -19.41 6.48 -20.50
N PHE A 95 -20.41 6.38 -19.62
CA PHE A 95 -20.15 6.19 -18.18
C PHE A 95 -20.14 4.72 -17.75
N THR A 96 -19.23 4.40 -16.85
CA THR A 96 -19.21 3.15 -16.11
C THR A 96 -19.52 3.40 -14.64
N PHE A 97 -20.39 2.55 -14.07
CA PHE A 97 -20.70 2.56 -12.65
C PHE A 97 -20.00 1.39 -11.99
N ARG A 98 -19.08 1.66 -11.06
CA ARG A 98 -18.50 0.62 -10.21
C ARG A 98 -19.11 0.71 -8.82
N LYS A 99 -19.84 -0.33 -8.42
CA LYS A 99 -20.22 -0.54 -7.03
C LYS A 99 -19.03 -1.15 -6.33
N ILE A 100 -18.58 -0.51 -5.26
CA ILE A 100 -17.63 -1.10 -4.34
C ILE A 100 -18.38 -1.34 -3.03
N SER A 101 -18.44 -2.60 -2.60
CA SER A 101 -18.91 -2.95 -1.26
C SER A 101 -18.19 -4.21 -0.79
N LYS A 102 -17.52 -4.18 0.38
CA LYS A 102 -17.84 -5.00 1.57
C LYS A 102 -16.71 -5.06 2.62
N LYS A 103 -17.16 -5.41 3.83
CA LYS A 103 -16.45 -5.81 5.08
C LYS A 103 -15.81 -4.65 5.84
N LYS A 104 -16.60 -4.15 6.81
CA LYS A 104 -16.20 -3.26 7.89
C LYS A 104 -14.94 -3.82 8.56
N LEU A 105 -13.80 -3.19 8.32
CA LEU A 105 -12.51 -3.65 8.84
C LEU A 105 -12.07 -2.83 10.04
N TYR A 106 -12.43 -1.55 10.12
CA TYR A 106 -12.08 -0.64 11.21
C TYR A 106 -13.21 0.36 11.46
N GLU A 107 -13.49 0.66 12.72
CA GLU A 107 -14.48 1.66 13.12
C GLU A 107 -13.82 2.97 13.57
N ASP A 108 -12.55 2.88 13.99
CA ASP A 108 -11.71 4.01 14.35
C ASP A 108 -10.37 3.98 13.60
N PHE A 109 -9.86 5.14 13.17
CA PHE A 109 -8.54 5.26 12.60
C PHE A 109 -7.43 4.90 13.60
N TYR A 110 -7.66 5.09 14.91
CA TYR A 110 -6.70 4.64 15.92
C TYR A 110 -6.54 3.11 15.94
N GLU A 111 -7.56 2.32 15.58
CA GLU A 111 -7.41 0.86 15.44
C GLU A 111 -6.38 0.50 14.35
N ILE A 112 -6.29 1.30 13.29
CA ILE A 112 -5.33 1.11 12.20
C ILE A 112 -3.93 1.53 12.64
N VAL A 113 -3.84 2.67 13.35
CA VAL A 113 -2.59 3.13 13.97
C VAL A 113 -2.03 2.06 14.91
N ASP A 114 -2.87 1.51 15.77
CA ASP A 114 -2.50 0.47 16.73
C ASP A 114 -2.16 -0.85 16.04
N PHE A 115 -2.93 -1.26 15.01
CA PHE A 115 -2.65 -2.46 14.24
C PHE A 115 -1.22 -2.44 13.64
N PHE A 116 -0.84 -1.33 13.02
CA PHE A 116 0.50 -1.13 12.46
C PHE A 116 1.55 -0.73 13.49
N HIS A 117 1.18 -0.64 14.77
CA HIS A 117 2.05 -0.18 15.86
C HIS A 117 2.67 1.19 15.58
N PHE A 118 1.98 2.07 14.85
CA PHE A 118 2.48 3.42 14.61
C PHE A 118 2.50 4.22 15.92
N LYS A 119 3.53 5.05 16.10
CA LYS A 119 3.57 6.01 17.21
C LYS A 119 2.34 6.90 17.16
N ARG A 120 1.55 6.93 18.23
CA ARG A 120 0.33 7.74 18.24
C ARG A 120 0.65 9.23 18.00
N PRO A 121 -0.08 9.92 17.11
CA PRO A 121 0.12 11.35 16.88
C PRO A 121 -0.30 12.15 18.12
N LYS A 122 0.33 13.31 18.32
CA LYS A 122 -0.03 14.23 19.42
C LYS A 122 -1.38 14.91 19.18
N ASN A 123 -1.66 15.23 17.92
CA ASN A 123 -2.90 15.87 17.50
C ASN A 123 -4.06 14.88 17.43
N LYS A 124 -5.28 15.40 17.62
CA LYS A 124 -6.48 14.59 17.68
C LYS A 124 -6.88 14.09 16.29
N ILE A 125 -7.26 12.82 16.19
CA ILE A 125 -7.95 12.25 15.04
C ILE A 125 -9.40 12.00 15.43
N THR A 126 -10.33 12.48 14.61
CA THR A 126 -11.76 12.15 14.72
C THR A 126 -12.13 11.26 13.55
N THR A 127 -12.74 10.11 13.83
CA THR A 127 -13.13 9.15 12.79
C THR A 127 -14.63 9.24 12.50
N ASN A 128 -15.00 9.31 11.22
CA ASN A 128 -16.38 9.24 10.76
C ASN A 128 -16.56 8.09 9.78
N ILE A 129 -17.70 7.42 9.85
CA ILE A 129 -18.10 6.41 8.87
C ILE A 129 -19.19 7.00 7.98
N LEU A 130 -18.89 7.12 6.69
CA LEU A 130 -19.78 7.64 5.67
C LEU A 130 -20.36 6.50 4.83
N LYS A 131 -21.69 6.39 4.85
CA LYS A 131 -22.43 5.45 4.01
C LYS A 131 -22.97 6.15 2.76
N ASN A 132 -23.04 5.40 1.66
CA ASN A 132 -23.75 5.79 0.42
C ASN A 132 -23.29 7.12 -0.20
N LYS A 133 -21.98 7.34 -0.32
CA LYS A 133 -21.43 8.55 -0.95
C LYS A 133 -21.25 8.35 -2.46
N ILE A 134 -21.66 9.34 -3.24
CA ILE A 134 -21.45 9.38 -4.70
C ILE A 134 -20.27 10.31 -4.98
N PHE A 135 -19.30 9.81 -5.73
CA PHE A 135 -18.15 10.59 -6.19
C PHE A 135 -18.20 10.75 -7.73
N THR A 136 -18.07 11.99 -8.21
CA THR A 136 -17.95 12.34 -9.63
C THR A 136 -16.49 12.68 -9.97
N GLN A 137 -16.06 12.31 -11.18
CA GLN A 137 -14.65 12.34 -11.59
C GLN A 137 -14.10 13.79 -11.73
N GLY A 138 -13.41 14.22 -10.68
CA GLY A 138 -12.32 15.21 -10.67
C GLY A 138 -11.19 14.73 -9.73
N THR A 139 -11.22 13.42 -9.46
CA THR A 139 -10.47 12.69 -8.44
C THR A 139 -9.20 12.15 -9.08
N TYR A 140 -8.03 12.43 -8.48
CA TYR A 140 -6.78 11.84 -8.95
C TYR A 140 -6.87 10.31 -8.84
N GLN A 141 -6.74 9.62 -9.97
CA GLN A 141 -6.48 8.18 -10.02
C GLN A 141 -4.96 8.01 -10.07
N GLY A 142 -4.36 7.78 -8.89
CA GLY A 142 -3.05 7.15 -8.78
C GLY A 142 -3.23 5.66 -8.48
N PRO A 143 -2.15 4.87 -8.43
CA PRO A 143 -2.24 3.47 -8.03
C PRO A 143 -2.82 3.41 -6.60
N GLY A 144 -4.07 2.95 -6.47
CA GLY A 144 -4.73 2.67 -5.18
C GLY A 144 -5.84 3.64 -4.74
N PHE A 145 -5.73 4.95 -5.00
CA PHE A 145 -6.52 5.94 -4.24
C PHE A 145 -7.61 6.66 -5.04
N LEU A 146 -8.77 6.88 -4.40
CA LEU A 146 -9.78 7.84 -4.83
C LEU A 146 -9.78 9.05 -3.91
N LEU A 147 -8.97 10.04 -4.25
CA LEU A 147 -9.03 11.34 -3.59
C LEU A 147 -10.24 12.10 -4.15
N GLY A 148 -11.32 12.16 -3.37
CA GLY A 148 -12.60 12.79 -3.73
C GLY A 148 -12.46 14.22 -4.29
N SER A 149 -13.55 14.72 -4.89
CA SER A 149 -13.73 16.05 -5.54
C SER A 149 -13.33 17.28 -4.69
N TRP A 150 -12.85 17.07 -3.47
CA TRP A 150 -12.53 18.08 -2.46
C TRP A 150 -11.07 18.56 -2.58
N MET A 151 -10.31 17.99 -3.52
CA MET A 151 -9.00 18.45 -3.99
C MET A 151 -9.07 19.35 -5.24
N LYS A 152 -10.16 20.12 -5.42
CA LYS A 152 -10.27 21.12 -6.49
C LYS A 152 -9.31 22.32 -6.35
N SER A 153 -8.61 22.47 -5.22
CA SER A 153 -7.52 23.45 -5.09
C SER A 153 -6.15 22.78 -5.34
N SER A 154 -5.37 23.36 -6.26
CA SER A 154 -4.05 22.87 -6.67
C SER A 154 -3.07 22.69 -5.50
N VAL A 155 -3.18 23.51 -4.45
CA VAL A 155 -2.24 23.53 -3.32
C VAL A 155 -2.39 22.30 -2.40
N ARG A 156 -3.60 21.90 -2.02
CA ARG A 156 -3.82 20.79 -1.07
C ARG A 156 -3.53 19.43 -1.69
N LYS A 157 -3.84 19.27 -2.99
CA LYS A 157 -3.44 18.09 -3.78
C LYS A 157 -1.93 17.97 -3.87
N ASN A 158 -1.23 19.08 -4.11
CA ASN A 158 0.24 19.11 -4.16
C ASN A 158 0.84 18.72 -2.81
N VAL A 159 0.27 19.18 -1.70
CA VAL A 159 0.72 18.82 -0.35
C VAL A 159 0.58 17.33 -0.07
N PHE A 160 -0.58 16.72 -0.38
CA PHE A 160 -0.76 15.28 -0.22
C PHE A 160 0.20 14.50 -1.12
N LEU A 161 0.30 14.86 -2.40
CA LEU A 161 1.22 14.20 -3.33
C LEU A 161 2.68 14.36 -2.93
N GLN A 162 3.08 15.49 -2.34
CA GLN A 162 4.42 15.67 -1.79
C GLN A 162 4.66 14.76 -0.59
N ALA A 163 3.70 14.66 0.35
CA ALA A 163 3.82 13.77 1.50
C ALA A 163 3.81 12.29 1.09
N TYR A 164 2.93 11.91 0.17
CA TYR A 164 2.90 10.57 -0.40
C TYR A 164 4.20 10.23 -1.11
N ARG A 165 4.73 11.14 -1.93
CA ARG A 165 6.04 10.97 -2.57
C ARG A 165 7.16 10.85 -1.54
N LYS A 166 7.11 11.59 -0.44
CA LYS A 166 8.08 11.45 0.67
C LYS A 166 8.03 10.07 1.31
N VAL A 167 6.84 9.54 1.57
CA VAL A 167 6.70 8.20 2.13
C VAL A 167 7.13 7.12 1.13
N TRP A 168 6.69 7.24 -0.13
CA TRP A 168 6.92 6.21 -1.15
C TRP A 168 8.32 6.26 -1.78
N LYS A 169 8.86 7.46 -2.02
CA LYS A 169 10.14 7.66 -2.73
C LYS A 169 11.30 8.07 -1.84
N GLU A 170 11.04 8.61 -0.65
CA GLU A 170 12.09 9.00 0.30
C GLU A 170 12.09 8.07 1.53
N GLY A 171 11.17 7.08 1.59
CA GLY A 171 10.99 6.16 2.71
C GLY A 171 10.83 6.82 4.07
N LEU A 172 10.28 8.04 4.09
CA LEU A 172 9.99 8.79 5.31
C LEU A 172 8.73 8.26 5.99
N TYR A 173 8.78 7.02 6.45
CA TYR A 173 7.66 6.37 7.13
C TYR A 173 7.37 7.02 8.47
N TRP A 174 6.10 7.01 8.87
CA TRP A 174 5.74 7.37 10.23
C TRP A 174 6.36 6.38 11.22
N PRO A 175 6.96 6.84 12.34
CA PRO A 175 7.65 5.95 13.25
C PRO A 175 6.73 4.88 13.84
N ILE A 176 7.28 3.69 14.03
CA ILE A 176 6.62 2.57 14.70
C ILE A 176 7.02 2.59 16.18
N ASP A 177 6.02 2.59 17.06
CA ASP A 177 6.15 2.45 18.50
C ASP A 177 6.13 0.97 18.86
N PHE A 178 7.31 0.36 18.74
CA PHE A 178 7.54 -1.02 19.09
C PHE A 178 8.71 -1.10 20.06
N SER A 179 8.53 -1.79 21.18
CA SER A 179 9.59 -2.01 22.17
C SER A 179 10.62 -3.01 21.60
N PRO A 180 11.85 -2.59 21.28
CA PRO A 180 12.85 -3.49 20.71
C PRO A 180 13.04 -4.69 21.65
N LYS A 181 12.80 -5.89 21.14
CA LYS A 181 13.14 -7.11 21.88
C LYS A 181 14.64 -7.34 21.75
N GLU A 182 15.23 -8.02 22.73
CA GLU A 182 16.61 -8.47 22.64
C GLU A 182 16.82 -9.23 21.33
N LYS A 183 17.88 -8.89 20.60
CA LYS A 183 18.18 -9.51 19.31
C LYS A 183 18.65 -10.94 19.58
N GLU A 184 17.93 -11.91 19.05
CA GLU A 184 18.35 -13.30 18.99
C GLU A 184 19.17 -13.50 17.70
N LYS A 185 19.90 -14.63 17.56
CA LYS A 185 20.60 -15.03 16.31
C LYS A 185 19.61 -15.43 15.20
N ASN A 186 18.68 -14.52 14.90
CA ASN A 186 17.58 -14.69 13.99
C ASN A 186 17.77 -13.76 12.80
N VAL A 187 17.56 -14.30 11.61
CA VAL A 187 17.51 -13.53 10.36
C VAL A 187 16.21 -13.88 9.67
N CYS A 188 15.43 -12.88 9.29
CA CYS A 188 14.19 -13.11 8.56
C CYS A 188 14.35 -12.85 7.07
N TYR A 189 13.50 -13.48 6.27
CA TYR A 189 13.50 -13.30 4.83
C TYR A 189 12.13 -13.40 4.18
N MET A 190 11.98 -12.74 3.03
CA MET A 190 10.79 -12.82 2.18
C MET A 190 11.21 -12.76 0.71
N LEU A 191 11.01 -13.84 -0.03
CA LEU A 191 11.46 -13.94 -1.42
C LEU A 191 10.30 -14.36 -2.29
N TYR A 192 9.95 -13.54 -3.28
CA TYR A 192 8.91 -13.85 -4.25
C TYR A 192 9.49 -14.66 -5.41
N ARG A 193 8.78 -15.72 -5.82
CA ARG A 193 9.25 -16.64 -6.87
C ARG A 193 8.52 -16.39 -8.18
N SER A 194 9.21 -16.62 -9.29
CA SER A 194 8.59 -16.61 -10.62
C SER A 194 7.43 -17.61 -10.68
N GLY A 195 6.23 -17.13 -11.05
CA GLY A 195 5.01 -17.94 -11.13
C GLY A 195 4.03 -17.71 -9.98
N GLU A 196 4.44 -17.03 -8.91
CA GLU A 196 3.52 -16.43 -7.94
C GLU A 196 2.94 -15.14 -8.58
N GLN A 197 1.67 -14.80 -8.30
CA GLN A 197 0.87 -13.71 -8.94
C GLN A 197 1.43 -12.27 -8.75
N GLN A 198 2.74 -12.09 -8.68
CA GLN A 198 3.42 -10.82 -8.47
C GLN A 198 4.20 -10.39 -9.72
N SER A 199 4.46 -9.09 -9.81
CA SER A 199 5.15 -8.51 -10.97
C SER A 199 6.53 -9.15 -11.18
N GLU A 200 6.91 -9.40 -12.43
CA GLU A 200 8.17 -10.06 -12.81
C GLU A 200 9.43 -9.36 -12.26
N TYR A 201 9.30 -8.07 -11.92
CA TYR A 201 10.35 -7.23 -11.36
C TYR A 201 10.73 -7.59 -9.92
N LYS A 202 9.88 -8.32 -9.19
CA LYS A 202 10.09 -8.70 -7.79
C LYS A 202 10.57 -10.14 -7.62
N ASN A 203 10.58 -10.93 -8.69
CA ASN A 203 10.75 -12.38 -8.59
C ASN A 203 12.21 -12.84 -8.73
N ILE A 204 12.57 -13.83 -7.91
CA ILE A 204 13.80 -14.63 -8.07
C ILE A 204 13.52 -15.93 -8.82
N SER A 205 14.51 -16.36 -9.59
CA SER A 205 14.55 -17.66 -10.27
C SER A 205 14.83 -18.81 -9.30
N GLU A 206 14.59 -20.05 -9.74
CA GLU A 206 14.89 -21.22 -8.91
C GLU A 206 16.39 -21.39 -8.66
N GLN A 207 17.26 -21.00 -9.61
CA GLN A 207 18.71 -21.01 -9.41
C GLN A 207 19.15 -20.03 -8.31
N GLU A 208 18.58 -18.83 -8.31
CA GLU A 208 18.80 -17.81 -7.27
C GLU A 208 18.31 -18.30 -5.89
N ASN A 209 17.13 -18.93 -5.84
CA ASN A 209 16.58 -19.54 -4.64
C ASN A 209 17.49 -20.66 -4.09
N LEU A 210 18.09 -21.49 -4.96
CA LEU A 210 19.07 -22.52 -4.57
C LEU A 210 20.34 -21.90 -3.98
N LYS A 211 20.84 -20.79 -4.53
CA LYS A 211 22.00 -20.05 -3.97
C LYS A 211 21.71 -19.56 -2.55
N ILE A 212 20.52 -19.02 -2.29
CA ILE A 212 20.10 -18.59 -0.95
C ILE A 212 20.01 -19.78 0.01
N LYS A 213 19.35 -20.87 -0.40
CA LYS A 213 19.26 -22.08 0.44
C LYS A 213 20.65 -22.64 0.78
N THR A 214 21.59 -22.56 -0.16
CA THR A 214 22.97 -22.98 0.05
C THR A 214 23.66 -22.07 1.07
N LEU A 215 23.50 -20.75 0.93
CA LEU A 215 24.02 -19.79 1.90
C LEU A 215 23.46 -20.02 3.31
N MET A 216 22.14 -20.24 3.45
CA MET A 216 21.53 -20.50 4.75
C MET A 216 22.11 -21.75 5.43
N LYS A 217 22.41 -22.79 4.65
CA LYS A 217 23.05 -24.02 5.17
C LYS A 217 24.49 -23.83 5.63
N THR A 218 25.19 -22.77 5.20
CA THR A 218 26.56 -22.51 5.66
C THR A 218 26.62 -21.85 7.05
N PHE A 219 25.48 -21.43 7.60
CA PHE A 219 25.37 -20.79 8.92
C PHE A 219 24.34 -21.53 9.80
N PRO A 220 24.60 -22.79 10.19
CA PRO A 220 23.64 -23.62 10.93
C PRO A 220 23.30 -23.10 12.33
N GLU A 221 24.12 -22.23 12.90
CA GLU A 221 23.91 -21.55 14.18
C GLU A 221 22.94 -20.37 14.11
N ILE A 222 22.58 -19.90 12.90
CA ILE A 222 21.63 -18.82 12.67
C ILE A 222 20.26 -19.41 12.36
N THR A 223 19.23 -18.94 13.06
CA THR A 223 17.85 -19.33 12.75
C THR A 223 17.28 -18.42 11.68
N PHE A 224 16.86 -19.02 10.57
CA PHE A 224 16.26 -18.28 9.45
C PHE A 224 14.73 -18.38 9.45
N PHE A 225 14.04 -17.25 9.48
CA PHE A 225 12.58 -17.19 9.48
C PHE A 225 12.03 -16.66 8.16
N SER A 226 11.27 -17.49 7.44
CA SER A 226 10.46 -17.01 6.32
C SER A 226 9.28 -16.20 6.84
N LEU A 227 9.11 -14.98 6.33
CA LEU A 227 7.93 -14.17 6.58
C LEU A 227 6.74 -14.67 5.74
N GLU A 228 5.53 -14.41 6.23
CA GLU A 228 4.28 -14.81 5.58
C GLU A 228 3.60 -13.59 4.91
N HIS A 229 2.99 -13.77 3.74
CA HIS A 229 2.38 -12.62 3.04
C HIS A 229 1.23 -11.95 3.82
N ASN A 230 0.43 -12.72 4.56
CA ASN A 230 -0.81 -12.25 5.18
C ASN A 230 -0.80 -12.27 6.72
N ASN A 231 0.37 -12.38 7.36
CA ASN A 231 0.46 -12.50 8.83
C ASN A 231 1.26 -11.35 9.45
N TYR A 232 0.64 -10.17 9.49
CA TYR A 232 1.27 -8.94 9.95
C TYR A 232 1.81 -9.04 11.38
N SER A 233 0.97 -9.46 12.34
CA SER A 233 1.35 -9.53 13.75
C SER A 233 2.55 -10.46 13.98
N LYS A 234 2.51 -11.68 13.42
CA LYS A 234 3.62 -12.62 13.50
C LYS A 234 4.90 -12.08 12.87
N ASN A 235 4.79 -11.46 11.69
CA ASN A 235 5.95 -10.92 10.99
C ASN A 235 6.59 -9.75 11.73
N VAL A 236 5.79 -8.85 12.33
CA VAL A 236 6.31 -7.76 13.18
C VAL A 236 7.06 -8.33 14.38
N GLU A 237 6.51 -9.35 15.04
CA GLU A 237 7.20 -10.00 16.14
C GLU A 237 8.55 -10.61 15.70
N ILE A 238 8.56 -11.36 14.59
CA ILE A 238 9.80 -11.96 14.05
C ILE A 238 10.82 -10.87 13.71
N LEU A 239 10.41 -9.87 12.91
CA LEU A 239 11.24 -8.74 12.52
C LEU A 239 11.88 -8.06 13.72
N SER A 240 11.11 -7.86 14.79
CA SER A 240 11.61 -7.19 15.98
C SER A 240 12.79 -7.92 16.67
N LYS A 241 12.82 -9.25 16.60
CA LYS A 241 13.88 -10.09 17.18
C LYS A 241 15.05 -10.34 16.22
N SER A 242 14.86 -10.08 14.92
CA SER A 242 15.88 -10.34 13.89
C SER A 242 17.00 -9.31 13.88
N HIS A 243 18.23 -9.73 13.60
CA HIS A 243 19.38 -8.84 13.38
C HIS A 243 19.19 -8.00 12.11
N PHE A 244 18.72 -8.62 11.03
CA PHE A 244 18.39 -7.97 9.77
C PHE A 244 17.35 -8.79 8.99
N ILE A 245 16.78 -8.19 7.95
CA ILE A 245 15.96 -8.88 6.95
C ILE A 245 16.70 -8.89 5.61
N PHE A 246 16.59 -10.00 4.88
CA PHE A 246 16.84 -9.99 3.43
C PHE A 246 15.60 -10.36 2.64
N ALA A 247 15.24 -9.55 1.64
CA ALA A 247 14.01 -9.78 0.90
C ALA A 247 14.06 -9.27 -0.54
N THR A 248 13.20 -9.81 -1.38
CA THR A 248 12.78 -9.13 -2.61
C THR A 248 11.95 -7.90 -2.26
N GLU A 249 12.08 -6.83 -3.06
CA GLU A 249 11.37 -5.57 -2.82
C GLU A 249 9.85 -5.75 -2.65
N GLY A 250 9.30 -5.18 -1.57
CA GLY A 250 7.87 -5.16 -1.32
C GLY A 250 7.51 -4.68 0.09
N MET A 251 6.30 -5.01 0.54
CA MET A 251 5.75 -4.50 1.80
C MET A 251 6.68 -4.68 3.01
N TRP A 252 7.34 -5.83 3.13
CA TRP A 252 8.23 -6.12 4.26
C TRP A 252 9.57 -5.37 4.21
N THR A 253 10.04 -4.97 3.03
CA THR A 253 11.19 -4.06 2.94
C THR A 253 10.81 -2.65 3.37
N HIS A 254 9.58 -2.19 3.14
CA HIS A 254 9.11 -0.90 3.68
C HIS A 254 8.93 -0.95 5.20
N LEU A 255 8.25 -2.00 5.70
CA LEU A 255 7.97 -2.13 7.14
C LEU A 255 9.25 -2.25 7.97
N SER A 256 10.19 -3.09 7.56
CA SER A 256 11.47 -3.27 8.28
C SER A 256 12.25 -1.97 8.41
N ARG A 257 12.28 -1.14 7.35
CA ARG A 257 12.90 0.18 7.37
C ARG A 257 12.19 1.14 8.32
N ALA A 258 10.86 1.14 8.32
CA ALA A 258 10.08 1.92 9.29
C ALA A 258 10.31 1.49 10.75
N MET A 259 10.64 0.21 10.98
CA MET A 259 11.04 -0.34 12.28
C MET A 259 12.53 -0.11 12.59
N ASN A 260 13.28 0.59 11.72
CA ASN A 260 14.72 0.79 11.83
C ASN A 260 15.51 -0.54 11.95
N ILE A 261 15.08 -1.57 11.24
CA ILE A 261 15.76 -2.86 11.14
C ILE A 261 16.65 -2.82 9.90
N ASN A 262 17.88 -3.31 9.99
CA ASN A 262 18.77 -3.40 8.84
C ASN A 262 18.13 -4.26 7.74
N THR A 263 18.10 -3.74 6.51
CA THR A 263 17.33 -4.31 5.40
C THR A 263 18.25 -4.48 4.21
N VAL A 264 18.30 -5.71 3.70
CA VAL A 264 18.99 -6.05 2.46
C VAL A 264 17.92 -6.40 1.43
N ALA A 265 17.77 -5.59 0.40
CA ALA A 265 16.76 -5.77 -0.63
C ALA A 265 17.35 -6.21 -1.96
N TYR A 266 16.65 -7.09 -2.65
CA TYR A 266 16.85 -7.33 -4.07
C TYR A 266 15.72 -6.63 -4.83
N SER A 267 16.08 -5.70 -5.71
CA SER A 267 15.14 -4.95 -6.54
C SER A 267 15.70 -4.87 -7.95
N LYS A 268 14.89 -5.17 -8.97
CA LYS A 268 15.25 -4.92 -10.37
C LYS A 268 14.96 -3.49 -10.81
N ASP A 269 14.30 -2.69 -9.96
CA ASP A 269 14.04 -1.28 -10.22
C ASP A 269 15.19 -0.40 -9.67
N PRO A 270 15.95 0.30 -10.54
CA PRO A 270 17.04 1.18 -10.13
C PRO A 270 16.58 2.30 -9.19
N VAL A 271 15.37 2.83 -9.40
CA VAL A 271 14.85 3.94 -8.60
C VAL A 271 14.60 3.49 -7.16
N THR A 272 13.88 2.38 -7.00
CA THR A 272 13.66 1.79 -5.67
C THR A 272 14.98 1.32 -5.03
N SER A 273 15.92 0.79 -5.80
CA SER A 273 17.21 0.39 -5.25
C SER A 273 18.01 1.58 -4.70
N GLN A 274 18.00 2.71 -5.41
CA GLN A 274 18.64 3.94 -4.91
C GLN A 274 17.93 4.47 -3.66
N GLU A 275 16.59 4.48 -3.66
CA GLU A 275 15.76 4.91 -2.52
C GLU A 275 16.08 4.17 -1.23
N ILE A 276 16.21 2.84 -1.30
CA ILE A 276 16.57 2.00 -0.15
C ILE A 276 17.99 2.32 0.34
N ASN A 277 18.94 2.50 -0.58
CA ASN A 277 20.34 2.80 -0.25
C ASN A 277 20.48 4.19 0.41
N ASP A 278 19.75 5.18 -0.08
CA ASP A 278 19.76 6.55 0.46
C ASP A 278 19.25 6.62 1.91
N GLN A 279 18.49 5.62 2.35
CA GLN A 279 18.01 5.48 3.73
C GLN A 279 18.98 4.74 4.65
N GLY A 280 20.18 4.40 4.18
CA GLY A 280 21.19 3.67 4.97
C GLY A 280 20.96 2.16 5.05
N HIS A 281 20.03 1.63 4.25
CA HIS A 281 19.86 0.19 4.04
C HIS A 281 20.66 -0.25 2.80
N TYR A 282 20.58 -1.53 2.43
CA TYR A 282 21.25 -2.02 1.23
C TYR A 282 20.24 -2.55 0.22
N SER A 283 20.36 -2.15 -1.04
CA SER A 283 19.66 -2.72 -2.16
C SER A 283 20.58 -2.86 -3.37
N SER A 284 20.40 -3.95 -4.12
CA SER A 284 21.16 -4.23 -5.33
C SER A 284 20.26 -4.69 -6.47
N LEU A 285 20.61 -4.25 -7.68
CA LEU A 285 20.09 -4.75 -8.96
C LEU A 285 20.71 -6.10 -9.34
N SER A 286 21.90 -6.41 -8.82
CA SER A 286 22.61 -7.66 -9.02
C SER A 286 22.33 -8.63 -7.88
N PHE A 287 21.81 -9.80 -8.22
CA PHE A 287 21.54 -10.85 -7.24
C PHE A 287 22.82 -11.36 -6.53
N ASP A 288 23.94 -11.42 -7.23
CA ASP A 288 25.20 -11.89 -6.63
C ASP A 288 25.77 -10.88 -5.63
N GLU A 289 25.67 -9.57 -5.92
CA GLU A 289 26.06 -8.53 -4.94
C GLU A 289 25.09 -8.49 -3.74
N TYR A 290 23.79 -8.68 -3.99
CA TYR A 290 22.79 -8.89 -2.94
C TYR A 290 23.17 -10.06 -2.02
N LEU A 291 23.49 -11.23 -2.58
CA LEU A 291 23.88 -12.41 -1.82
C LEU A 291 25.18 -12.21 -1.04
N LYS A 292 26.16 -11.53 -1.64
CA LYS A 292 27.43 -11.16 -1.01
C LYS A 292 27.22 -10.26 0.21
N LYS A 293 26.29 -9.29 0.13
CA LYS A 293 25.94 -8.46 1.28
C LYS A 293 25.31 -9.28 2.39
N ILE A 294 24.38 -10.19 2.08
CA ILE A 294 23.77 -11.08 3.08
C ILE A 294 24.87 -11.88 3.79
N LYS A 295 25.76 -12.54 3.03
CA LYS A 295 26.86 -13.32 3.59
C LYS A 295 27.74 -12.48 4.52
N SER A 296 28.09 -11.26 4.12
CA SER A 296 28.89 -10.35 4.95
C SER A 296 28.21 -10.00 6.27
N LEU A 297 26.88 -9.82 6.29
CA LEU A 297 26.14 -9.56 7.53
C LEU A 297 26.03 -10.80 8.40
N LEU A 298 25.81 -11.98 7.81
CA LEU A 298 25.76 -13.26 8.54
C LEU A 298 27.09 -13.55 9.26
N MET A 299 28.23 -13.24 8.65
CA MET A 299 29.54 -13.40 9.29
C MET A 299 29.75 -12.49 10.52
N GLY A 300 28.91 -11.47 10.72
CA GLY A 300 28.96 -10.56 11.86
C GLY A 300 28.01 -10.91 13.01
N ILE A 301 27.25 -12.01 12.90
CA ILE A 301 26.30 -12.52 13.91
C ILE A 301 26.94 -13.68 14.69
#